data_AF-A0A1H6F7T1-F1
#
_entry.id   AF-A0A1H6F7T1-F1
#
_cell.length_a   1.000
_cell.length_b   1.000
_cell.length_c   1.000
_cell.angle_alpha   90.00
_cell.angle_beta   90.00
_cell.angle_gamma   90.00
#
_symmetry.space_group_name_H-M   'P 1'
#
loop_
_entity.id
_entity.type
_entity.pdbx_description
1 polymer ?
#
loop_
_entity_poly.entity_id
_entity_poly.type
_entity_poly.pdbx_seq_one_letter_code
_entity_poly.pdbx_strand_id
1 'polypeptide(L)'
;MKRYIAIDLLTAKQQGITLTEWALLENIHFMSNNATGYCYASKNTLAGAILVSERTVFNLIQKLTAKKFIVKNELNHLTVTDKWIAIANGNTAKFADTMQKLQTHPAKTAVEPMQNLHIKEDIKERKKRDARAIDFLLKNSPGEYESFLMQYKKTINNFKKFSDDFNDTVDQEELKYNTKVLMARLRKYARNWIANQTKFEVIKADTVKPNYLKNFSA
;
A
#
# COMPACT_ATOMS: atom_id res chain seq x y z
N MET A 1 9.77 19.06 22.42
CA MET A 1 10.19 18.00 21.48
C MET A 1 10.02 16.66 22.18
N LYS A 2 9.11 15.78 21.73
CA LYS A 2 8.90 14.46 22.35
C LYS A 2 10.18 13.64 22.24
N ARG A 3 10.76 13.23 23.37
CA ARG A 3 12.06 12.53 23.39
C ARG A 3 11.97 11.08 22.91
N TYR A 4 10.78 10.46 22.87
CA TYR A 4 10.63 9.03 22.56
C TYR A 4 9.33 8.70 21.81
N ILE A 5 9.19 9.14 20.56
CA ILE A 5 8.05 8.79 19.68
C ILE A 5 7.83 7.27 19.60
N ALA A 6 8.90 6.48 19.61
CA ALA A 6 8.82 5.02 19.58
C ALA A 6 8.08 4.43 20.80
N ILE A 7 8.21 5.03 21.99
CA ILE A 7 7.51 4.56 23.19
C ILE A 7 6.02 4.85 23.07
N ASP A 8 5.66 6.06 22.67
CA ASP A 8 4.27 6.46 22.46
C ASP A 8 3.58 5.55 21.43
N LEU A 9 4.28 5.20 20.34
CA LEU A 9 3.76 4.29 19.31
C LEU A 9 3.59 2.85 19.82
N LEU A 10 4.49 2.34 20.66
CA LEU A 10 4.34 1.02 21.28
C LEU A 10 3.14 0.98 22.24
N THR A 11 3.00 1.99 23.09
CA THR A 11 1.87 2.11 24.02
C THR A 11 0.56 2.30 23.25
N ALA A 12 0.55 3.09 22.19
CA ALA A 12 -0.62 3.26 21.31
C ALA A 12 -1.01 1.93 20.63
N LYS A 13 -0.04 1.15 20.16
CA LYS A 13 -0.28 -0.18 19.58
C LYS A 13 -0.93 -1.14 20.58
N GLN A 14 -0.47 -1.15 21.84
CA GLN A 14 -1.07 -1.95 22.91
C GLN A 14 -2.53 -1.55 23.19
N GLN A 15 -2.89 -0.29 22.94
CA GLN A 15 -4.26 0.22 23.05
C GLN A 15 -5.09 0.04 21.77
N GLY A 16 -4.58 -0.71 20.77
CA GLY A 16 -5.27 -0.95 19.50
C GLY A 16 -5.42 0.30 18.64
N ILE A 17 -4.51 1.27 18.78
CA ILE A 17 -4.44 2.48 17.97
C ILE A 17 -3.51 2.21 16.78
N THR A 18 -3.99 2.42 15.58
CA THR A 18 -3.21 2.34 14.34
C THR A 18 -2.34 3.58 14.15
N LEU A 19 -1.32 3.51 13.29
CA LEU A 19 -0.43 4.65 13.03
C LEU A 19 -1.19 5.88 12.48
N THR A 20 -2.19 5.66 11.62
CA THR A 20 -3.01 6.74 11.06
C THR A 20 -3.93 7.36 12.11
N GLU A 21 -4.49 6.55 13.01
CA GLU A 21 -5.27 7.03 14.16
C GLU A 21 -4.38 7.84 15.12
N TRP A 22 -3.16 7.37 15.38
CA TRP A 22 -2.16 8.07 16.20
C TRP A 22 -1.80 9.43 15.59
N ALA A 23 -1.51 9.47 14.29
CA ALA A 23 -1.19 10.71 13.60
C ALA A 23 -2.33 11.72 13.65
N LEU A 24 -3.58 11.26 13.52
CA LEU A 24 -4.75 12.13 13.66
C LEU A 24 -4.90 12.66 15.09
N LEU A 25 -4.71 11.82 16.10
CA LEU A 25 -4.77 12.22 17.52
C LEU A 25 -3.70 13.26 17.88
N GLU A 26 -2.46 13.08 17.41
CA GLU A 26 -1.39 14.06 17.60
C GLU A 26 -1.75 15.41 16.97
N ASN A 27 -2.26 15.40 15.72
CA ASN A 27 -2.66 16.65 15.06
C ASN A 27 -3.82 17.35 15.79
N ILE A 28 -4.83 16.60 16.24
CA ILE A 28 -5.93 17.18 17.02
C ILE A 28 -5.42 17.73 18.35
N HIS A 29 -4.58 16.99 19.07
CA HIS A 29 -4.00 17.42 20.33
C HIS A 29 -3.16 18.70 20.18
N PHE A 30 -2.31 18.75 19.15
CA PHE A 30 -1.50 19.91 18.82
C PHE A 30 -2.37 21.12 18.49
N MET A 31 -3.37 20.95 17.63
CA MET A 31 -4.26 22.04 17.20
C MET A 31 -5.23 22.49 18.30
N SER A 32 -5.56 21.61 19.26
CA SER A 32 -6.36 21.94 20.45
C SER A 32 -5.56 22.67 21.53
N ASN A 33 -4.23 22.75 21.40
CA ASN A 33 -3.38 23.53 22.31
C ASN A 33 -3.49 25.04 22.01
N ASN A 34 -4.68 25.57 22.27
CA ASN A 34 -5.03 26.97 22.10
C ASN A 34 -5.93 27.41 23.27
N ALA A 35 -6.33 28.69 23.32
CA ALA A 35 -7.07 29.26 24.44
C ALA A 35 -8.41 28.56 24.75
N THR A 36 -9.02 27.89 23.77
CA THR A 36 -10.33 27.24 23.96
C THR A 36 -10.22 25.75 24.25
N GLY A 37 -9.05 25.14 24.04
CA GLY A 37 -8.86 23.70 24.25
C GLY A 37 -9.48 22.81 23.17
N TYR A 38 -9.91 23.37 22.03
CA TYR A 38 -10.55 22.63 20.93
C TYR A 38 -9.85 22.83 19.60
N CYS A 39 -9.84 21.79 18.77
CA CYS A 39 -9.39 21.82 17.40
C CYS A 39 -10.53 22.29 16.47
N TYR A 40 -10.28 23.42 15.80
CA TYR A 40 -11.18 24.03 14.81
C TYR A 40 -10.83 23.63 13.37
N ALA A 41 -9.80 22.80 13.17
CA ALA A 41 -9.36 22.44 11.84
C ALA A 41 -10.46 21.67 11.10
N SER A 42 -10.67 22.05 9.84
CA SER A 42 -11.60 21.34 8.98
C SER A 42 -11.12 19.90 8.73
N LYS A 43 -12.04 19.01 8.38
CA LYS A 43 -11.69 17.63 8.01
C LYS A 43 -10.72 17.59 6.83
N ASN A 44 -10.85 18.51 5.87
CA ASN A 44 -9.93 18.64 4.74
C ASN A 44 -8.52 19.05 5.20
N THR A 45 -8.41 19.99 6.13
CA THR A 45 -7.14 20.40 6.73
C THR A 45 -6.45 19.22 7.43
N LEU A 46 -7.19 18.47 8.26
CA LEU A 46 -6.69 17.28 8.93
C LEU A 46 -6.29 16.17 7.93
N ALA A 47 -7.04 16.03 6.84
CA ALA A 47 -6.77 15.06 5.78
C ALA A 47 -5.44 15.35 5.08
N GLY A 48 -5.18 16.61 4.76
CA GLY A 48 -3.90 17.06 4.22
C GLY A 48 -2.73 16.82 5.19
N ALA A 49 -2.92 17.07 6.49
CA ALA A 49 -1.88 16.92 7.50
C ALA A 49 -1.40 15.45 7.67
N ILE A 50 -2.29 14.47 7.47
CA ILE A 50 -1.96 13.04 7.62
C ILE A 50 -1.96 12.26 6.30
N LEU A 51 -2.05 12.96 5.16
CA LEU A 51 -1.99 12.39 3.81
C LEU A 51 -3.06 11.31 3.53
N VAL A 52 -4.30 11.54 3.95
CA VAL A 52 -5.44 10.65 3.68
C VAL A 52 -6.60 11.42 3.07
N SER A 53 -7.65 10.72 2.64
CA SER A 53 -8.87 11.38 2.15
C SER A 53 -9.70 11.96 3.29
N GLU A 54 -10.48 13.02 3.02
CA GLU A 54 -11.42 13.59 4.00
C GLU A 54 -12.40 12.54 4.56
N ARG A 55 -12.88 11.63 3.69
CA ARG A 55 -13.73 10.50 4.10
C ARG A 55 -13.03 9.58 5.08
N THR A 56 -11.72 9.35 4.90
CA THR A 56 -10.91 8.58 5.85
C THR A 56 -10.85 9.29 7.19
N VAL A 57 -10.60 10.61 7.22
CA VAL A 57 -10.60 11.39 8.47
C VAL A 57 -11.95 11.30 9.18
N PHE A 58 -13.06 11.43 8.46
CA PHE A 58 -14.39 11.26 9.05
C PHE A 58 -14.55 9.90 9.72
N ASN A 59 -14.17 8.81 9.04
CA ASN A 59 -14.25 7.46 9.60
C ASN A 59 -13.33 7.29 10.82
N LEU A 60 -12.14 7.87 10.80
CA LEU A 60 -11.20 7.84 11.92
C LEU A 60 -11.76 8.58 13.13
N ILE A 61 -12.37 9.76 12.94
CA ILE A 61 -13.03 10.50 14.02
C ILE A 61 -14.12 9.64 14.66
N GLN A 62 -14.99 9.00 13.86
CA GLN A 62 -16.04 8.12 14.40
C GLN A 62 -15.46 6.95 15.21
N LYS A 63 -14.43 6.28 14.69
CA LYS A 63 -13.73 5.19 15.38
C LYS A 63 -13.10 5.66 16.69
N LEU A 64 -12.42 6.81 16.68
CA LEU A 64 -11.72 7.36 17.84
C LEU A 64 -12.67 7.90 18.91
N THR A 65 -13.82 8.45 18.51
CA THR A 65 -14.91 8.80 19.43
C THR A 65 -15.48 7.54 20.08
N ALA A 66 -15.74 6.47 19.31
CA ALA A 66 -16.19 5.19 19.86
C ALA A 66 -15.17 4.57 20.84
N LYS A 67 -13.87 4.71 20.56
CA LYS A 67 -12.77 4.29 21.44
C LYS A 67 -12.51 5.23 22.63
N LYS A 68 -13.28 6.33 22.75
CA LYS A 68 -13.17 7.37 23.80
C LYS A 68 -11.84 8.11 23.84
N PHE A 69 -11.16 8.26 22.70
CA PHE A 69 -9.93 9.06 22.59
C PHE A 69 -10.18 10.52 22.19
N ILE A 70 -11.34 10.81 21.60
CA ILE A 70 -11.74 12.15 21.17
C ILE A 70 -13.16 12.43 21.63
N VAL A 71 -13.42 13.66 22.06
CA VAL A 71 -14.75 14.19 22.33
C VAL A 71 -15.04 15.41 21.45
N LYS A 72 -16.32 15.70 21.26
CA LYS A 72 -16.82 16.85 20.52
C LYS A 72 -17.55 17.77 21.48
N ASN A 73 -17.39 19.09 21.31
CA ASN A 73 -18.28 20.04 21.95
C ASN A 73 -19.59 20.22 21.18
N GLU A 74 -20.45 21.11 21.66
CA GLU A 74 -21.76 21.44 21.07
C GLU A 74 -21.66 21.93 19.61
N LEU A 75 -20.52 22.55 19.25
CA LEU A 75 -20.23 23.05 17.90
C LEU A 75 -19.48 22.03 17.03
N ASN A 76 -19.36 20.77 17.47
CA ASN A 76 -18.62 19.69 16.80
C ASN A 76 -17.10 19.90 16.66
N HIS A 77 -16.50 20.81 17.43
CA HIS A 77 -15.05 20.94 17.52
C HIS A 77 -14.45 19.81 18.36
N LEU A 78 -13.29 19.32 17.94
CA LEU A 78 -12.69 18.09 18.46
C LEU A 78 -11.69 18.42 19.57
N THR A 79 -11.63 17.61 20.61
CA THR A 79 -10.50 17.62 21.55
C THR A 79 -10.18 16.20 22.00
N VAL A 80 -8.94 15.98 22.40
CA VAL A 80 -8.49 14.68 22.90
C VAL A 80 -8.89 14.51 24.36
N THR A 81 -9.11 13.27 24.78
CA THR A 81 -9.44 12.97 26.19
C THR A 81 -8.18 12.78 27.03
N ASP A 82 -8.33 12.80 28.36
CA ASP A 82 -7.25 12.47 29.30
C ASP A 82 -6.63 11.10 29.05
N LYS A 83 -7.42 10.18 28.48
CA LYS A 83 -6.95 8.86 28.05
C LYS A 83 -5.82 8.96 27.02
N TRP A 84 -5.93 9.87 26.07
CA TRP A 84 -4.87 10.13 25.10
C TRP A 84 -3.72 10.90 25.73
N ILE A 85 -4.01 11.91 26.54
CA ILE A 85 -2.99 12.73 27.20
C ILE A 85 -2.07 11.87 28.07
N ALA A 86 -2.61 10.88 28.79
CA ALA A 86 -1.82 9.92 29.57
C ALA A 86 -0.84 9.09 28.74
N ILE A 87 -1.19 8.80 27.48
CA ILE A 87 -0.31 8.10 26.52
C ILE A 87 0.71 9.09 25.95
N ALA A 88 0.27 10.25 25.50
CA ALA A 88 1.07 11.25 24.81
C ALA A 88 2.09 11.96 25.72
N ASN A 89 1.79 12.11 27.02
CA ASN A 89 2.71 12.67 28.00
C ASN A 89 3.65 11.62 28.61
N GLY A 90 3.55 10.37 28.17
CA GLY A 90 4.48 9.33 28.54
C GLY A 90 4.56 9.10 30.04
N ASN A 91 3.53 8.45 30.62
CA ASN A 91 3.65 7.67 31.85
C ASN A 91 4.58 6.45 31.63
N THR A 92 5.81 6.78 31.22
CA THR A 92 6.89 6.00 30.62
C THR A 92 7.65 5.18 31.65
N ALA A 93 7.47 5.48 32.94
CA ALA A 93 8.07 4.71 34.04
C ALA A 93 7.69 3.22 34.00
N LYS A 94 6.49 2.88 33.54
CA LYS A 94 6.05 1.47 33.43
C LYS A 94 6.59 0.74 32.20
N PHE A 95 7.17 1.45 31.24
CA PHE A 95 7.62 0.90 29.96
C PHE A 95 9.13 1.04 29.74
N ALA A 96 9.85 1.68 30.67
CA ALA A 96 11.31 1.78 30.67
C ALA A 96 11.99 0.40 30.63
N ASP A 97 11.48 -0.58 31.40
CA ASP A 97 11.97 -1.97 31.40
C ASP A 97 11.82 -2.65 30.04
N THR A 98 10.77 -2.29 29.28
CA THR A 98 10.53 -2.85 27.94
C THR A 98 11.54 -2.27 26.94
N MET A 99 11.89 -0.99 27.08
CA MET A 99 12.94 -0.33 26.30
C MET A 99 14.33 -0.87 26.62
N GLN A 100 14.65 -1.10 27.89
CA GLN A 100 15.93 -1.68 28.28
C GLN A 100 16.10 -3.09 27.70
N LYS A 101 15.02 -3.89 27.65
CA LYS A 101 15.01 -5.20 26.98
C LYS A 101 15.14 -5.10 25.45
N LEU A 102 14.52 -4.10 24.81
CA LEU A 102 14.64 -3.83 23.37
C LEU A 102 16.04 -3.36 22.96
N GLN A 103 16.71 -2.57 23.81
CA GLN A 103 18.07 -2.07 23.54
C GLN A 103 19.17 -3.10 23.84
N THR A 104 18.98 -3.94 24.86
CA THR A 104 20.00 -4.92 25.28
C THR A 104 20.03 -6.19 24.43
N HIS A 105 18.93 -6.56 23.76
CA HIS A 105 18.85 -7.78 22.94
C HIS A 105 18.29 -7.55 21.53
N PRO A 106 18.94 -6.73 20.69
CA PRO A 106 18.45 -6.43 19.33
C PRO A 106 18.32 -7.71 18.48
N ALA A 107 19.22 -8.67 18.65
CA ALA A 107 19.20 -9.92 17.89
C ALA A 107 17.99 -10.81 18.22
N LYS A 108 17.63 -11.01 19.50
CA LYS A 108 16.49 -11.86 19.88
C LYS A 108 15.13 -11.20 19.60
N THR A 109 15.02 -9.88 19.75
CA THR A 109 13.75 -9.16 19.51
C THR A 109 13.52 -8.84 18.02
N ALA A 110 14.57 -8.84 17.19
CA ALA A 110 14.44 -8.75 15.73
C ALA A 110 13.99 -10.05 15.07
N VAL A 111 14.25 -11.22 15.67
CA VAL A 111 13.93 -12.52 15.05
C VAL A 111 12.42 -12.76 14.95
N GLU A 112 11.60 -12.37 15.93
CA GLU A 112 10.14 -12.57 15.84
C GLU A 112 9.44 -11.72 14.76
N PRO A 113 9.70 -10.40 14.61
CA PRO A 113 9.14 -9.63 13.51
C PRO A 113 9.82 -9.94 12.16
N MET A 114 11.09 -10.39 12.13
CA MET A 114 11.73 -10.82 10.86
C MET A 114 11.28 -12.22 10.40
N GLN A 115 10.92 -13.15 11.30
CA GLN A 115 10.36 -14.43 10.91
C GLN A 115 8.89 -14.31 10.46
N ASN A 116 8.16 -13.30 10.94
CA ASN A 116 6.84 -12.92 10.43
C ASN A 116 6.89 -11.98 9.20
N LEU A 117 8.08 -11.60 8.73
CA LEU A 117 8.31 -10.93 7.44
C LEU A 117 8.34 -11.91 6.26
N HIS A 118 7.94 -13.17 6.46
CA HIS A 118 7.34 -13.94 5.38
C HIS A 118 5.97 -13.32 5.05
N ILE A 119 6.02 -12.34 4.14
CA ILE A 119 4.98 -11.97 3.17
C ILE A 119 3.60 -12.51 3.55
N LYS A 120 2.92 -11.85 4.49
CA LYS A 120 1.46 -11.86 4.48
C LYS A 120 1.02 -10.78 3.52
N GLU A 121 0.76 -11.24 2.30
CA GLU A 121 -0.16 -10.65 1.35
C GLU A 121 -1.42 -10.13 2.09
N ASP A 122 -1.47 -8.86 2.47
CA ASP A 122 -2.72 -8.20 2.88
C ASP A 122 -2.50 -6.68 3.01
N ILE A 123 -2.25 -6.01 1.87
CA ILE A 123 -2.67 -4.61 1.71
C ILE A 123 -4.09 -4.66 1.15
N LYS A 124 -5.06 -4.92 2.03
CA LYS A 124 -6.48 -4.73 1.73
C LYS A 124 -6.88 -3.29 1.97
N GLU A 125 -7.74 -2.82 1.07
CA GLU A 125 -8.47 -1.55 1.05
C GLU A 125 -7.80 -0.35 0.35
N ARG A 126 -7.38 -0.56 -0.90
CA ARG A 126 -7.88 0.34 -1.94
C ARG A 126 -9.25 -0.19 -2.37
N LYS A 127 -10.25 0.69 -2.40
CA LYS A 127 -11.61 0.42 -2.90
C LYS A 127 -11.55 -0.55 -4.08
N LYS A 128 -12.43 -1.55 -4.13
CA LYS A 128 -12.68 -2.47 -5.26
C LYS A 128 -12.81 -1.68 -6.59
N ARG A 129 -11.69 -1.22 -7.16
CA ARG A 129 -11.45 -1.33 -8.59
C ARG A 129 -11.25 -2.81 -8.78
N ASP A 130 -11.91 -3.41 -9.75
CA ASP A 130 -11.53 -4.74 -10.20
C ASP A 130 -10.01 -4.67 -10.51
N ALA A 131 -9.22 -5.34 -9.68
CA ALA A 131 -7.89 -4.84 -9.26
C ALA A 131 -6.88 -4.73 -10.42
N ARG A 132 -7.14 -5.42 -11.52
CA ARG A 132 -6.45 -5.33 -12.79
C ARG A 132 -7.43 -5.66 -13.93
N ALA A 133 -7.09 -5.28 -15.16
CA ALA A 133 -7.95 -5.50 -16.33
C ALA A 133 -8.33 -6.99 -16.51
N ILE A 134 -7.40 -7.90 -16.22
CA ILE A 134 -7.65 -9.34 -16.27
C ILE A 134 -8.61 -9.80 -15.17
N ASP A 135 -8.48 -9.28 -13.95
CA ASP A 135 -9.38 -9.62 -12.84
C ASP A 135 -10.81 -9.14 -13.13
N PHE A 136 -10.93 -7.97 -13.75
CA PHE A 136 -12.22 -7.47 -14.25
C PHE A 136 -12.85 -8.45 -15.25
N LEU A 137 -12.07 -8.96 -16.22
CA LEU A 137 -12.55 -9.89 -17.22
C LEU A 137 -12.94 -11.25 -16.62
N LEU A 138 -12.14 -11.78 -15.69
CA LEU A 138 -12.43 -13.02 -14.97
C LEU A 138 -13.76 -12.94 -14.21
N LYS A 139 -14.03 -11.79 -13.59
CA LYS A 139 -15.23 -11.59 -12.78
C LYS A 139 -16.48 -11.27 -13.61
N ASN A 140 -16.35 -10.43 -14.63
CA ASN A 140 -17.51 -9.94 -15.38
C ASN A 140 -17.82 -10.81 -16.62
N SER A 141 -16.86 -11.54 -17.17
CA SER A 141 -17.03 -12.31 -18.42
C SER A 141 -16.16 -13.57 -18.46
N PRO A 142 -16.33 -14.50 -17.49
CA PRO A 142 -15.48 -15.67 -17.34
C PRO A 142 -15.46 -16.58 -18.57
N GLY A 143 -16.60 -16.85 -19.22
CA GLY A 143 -16.66 -17.74 -20.38
C GLY A 143 -15.92 -17.20 -21.62
N GLU A 144 -15.95 -15.88 -21.83
CA GLU A 144 -15.19 -15.25 -22.90
C GLU A 144 -13.68 -15.29 -22.62
N TYR A 145 -13.29 -15.06 -21.37
CA TYR A 145 -11.90 -15.13 -20.95
C TYR A 145 -11.36 -16.57 -21.00
N GLU A 146 -12.17 -17.55 -20.62
CA GLU A 146 -11.82 -18.97 -20.75
C GLU A 146 -11.60 -19.36 -22.21
N SER A 147 -12.49 -18.92 -23.11
CA SER A 147 -12.32 -19.11 -24.56
C SER A 147 -11.02 -18.48 -25.07
N PHE A 148 -10.64 -17.31 -24.55
CA PHE A 148 -9.36 -16.68 -24.85
C PHE A 148 -8.17 -17.53 -24.37
N LEU A 149 -8.23 -18.07 -23.15
CA LEU A 149 -7.18 -18.94 -22.61
C LEU A 149 -7.01 -20.21 -23.45
N MET A 150 -8.11 -20.84 -23.86
CA MET A 150 -8.05 -22.03 -24.72
C MET A 150 -7.35 -21.74 -26.05
N GLN A 151 -7.57 -20.55 -26.63
CA GLN A 151 -7.00 -20.16 -27.92
C GLN A 151 -5.52 -19.75 -27.83
N TYR A 152 -5.15 -18.93 -26.84
CA TYR A 152 -3.86 -18.21 -26.86
C TYR A 152 -2.86 -18.67 -25.80
N LYS A 153 -3.30 -19.30 -24.70
CA LYS A 153 -2.42 -19.59 -23.55
C LYS A 153 -1.25 -20.50 -23.91
N LYS A 154 -1.48 -21.49 -24.78
CA LYS A 154 -0.43 -22.45 -25.21
C LYS A 154 0.61 -21.82 -26.14
N THR A 155 0.25 -20.78 -26.87
CA THR A 155 1.12 -20.13 -27.87
C THR A 155 1.98 -19.03 -27.28
N ILE A 156 1.66 -18.55 -26.07
CA ILE A 156 2.38 -17.47 -25.38
C ILE A 156 3.43 -18.08 -24.45
N ASN A 157 4.72 -17.89 -24.77
CA ASN A 157 5.84 -18.51 -24.03
C ASN A 157 5.91 -18.11 -22.54
N ASN A 158 5.58 -16.85 -22.21
CA ASN A 158 5.55 -16.36 -20.83
C ASN A 158 4.21 -15.68 -20.54
N PHE A 159 3.20 -16.49 -20.24
CA PHE A 159 1.84 -16.02 -20.01
C PHE A 159 1.72 -15.08 -18.79
N LYS A 160 2.56 -15.27 -17.77
CA LYS A 160 2.59 -14.39 -16.59
C LYS A 160 3.02 -12.98 -16.98
N LYS A 161 4.18 -12.86 -17.64
CA LYS A 161 4.67 -11.56 -18.13
C LYS A 161 3.69 -10.90 -19.09
N PHE A 162 3.11 -11.67 -20.02
CA PHE A 162 2.07 -11.19 -20.91
C PHE A 162 0.87 -10.59 -20.15
N SER A 163 0.45 -11.25 -19.07
CA SER A 163 -0.68 -10.82 -18.25
C SER A 163 -0.38 -9.52 -17.50
N ASP A 164 0.83 -9.42 -16.93
CA ASP A 164 1.30 -8.21 -16.25
C ASP A 164 1.43 -7.05 -17.22
N ASP A 165 2.13 -7.22 -18.35
CA ASP A 165 2.34 -6.17 -19.36
C ASP A 165 1.01 -5.71 -19.99
N PHE A 166 0.04 -6.60 -20.14
CA PHE A 166 -1.31 -6.23 -20.61
C PHE A 166 -2.03 -5.33 -19.60
N ASN A 167 -1.97 -5.65 -18.30
CA ASN A 167 -2.58 -4.82 -17.27
C ASN A 167 -1.94 -3.43 -17.23
N ASP A 168 -0.60 -3.38 -17.30
CA ASP A 168 0.13 -2.11 -17.35
C ASP A 168 -0.22 -1.30 -18.60
N THR A 169 -0.41 -1.95 -19.76
CA THR A 169 -0.84 -1.30 -20.99
C THR A 169 -2.25 -0.71 -20.86
N VAL A 170 -3.18 -1.44 -20.22
CA VAL A 170 -4.55 -0.96 -19.98
C VAL A 170 -4.56 0.26 -19.06
N ASP A 171 -3.71 0.25 -18.03
CA ASP A 171 -3.55 1.37 -17.11
C ASP A 171 -2.90 2.58 -17.79
N GLN A 172 -1.85 2.37 -18.60
CA GLN A 172 -1.18 3.43 -19.37
C GLN A 172 -2.09 4.09 -20.40
N GLU A 173 -2.96 3.31 -21.05
CA GLU A 173 -3.92 3.80 -22.05
C GLU A 173 -5.21 4.35 -21.44
N GLU A 174 -5.35 4.30 -20.11
CA GLU A 174 -6.55 4.71 -19.36
C GLU A 174 -7.86 4.12 -19.94
N LEU A 175 -7.83 2.86 -20.38
CA LEU A 175 -8.98 2.27 -21.07
C LEU A 175 -10.18 2.13 -20.12
N LYS A 176 -11.37 2.39 -20.66
CA LYS A 176 -12.62 2.17 -19.93
C LYS A 176 -12.79 0.68 -19.64
N TYR A 177 -13.09 0.36 -18.38
CA TYR A 177 -13.36 -0.99 -17.89
C TYR A 177 -14.71 -1.50 -18.40
N ASN A 178 -14.72 -1.91 -19.66
CA ASN A 178 -15.84 -2.51 -20.37
C ASN A 178 -15.35 -3.81 -20.99
N THR A 179 -16.06 -4.91 -20.75
CA THR A 179 -15.70 -6.24 -21.28
C THR A 179 -15.38 -6.20 -22.77
N LYS A 180 -16.23 -5.56 -23.58
CA LYS A 180 -16.05 -5.54 -25.04
C LYS A 180 -14.73 -4.87 -25.44
N VAL A 181 -14.40 -3.76 -24.78
CA VAL A 181 -13.19 -2.98 -25.03
C VAL A 181 -11.95 -3.76 -24.57
N LEU A 182 -11.99 -4.29 -23.35
CA LEU A 182 -10.87 -5.02 -22.75
C LEU A 182 -10.60 -6.34 -23.49
N MET A 183 -11.63 -7.12 -23.86
CA MET A 183 -11.46 -8.35 -24.64
C MET A 183 -10.93 -8.09 -26.04
N ALA A 184 -11.42 -7.04 -26.72
CA ALA A 184 -10.90 -6.65 -28.03
C ALA A 184 -9.42 -6.25 -27.95
N ARG A 185 -9.07 -5.46 -26.93
CA ARG A 185 -7.68 -5.08 -26.66
C ARG A 185 -6.81 -6.29 -26.33
N LEU A 186 -7.26 -7.17 -25.45
CA LEU A 186 -6.56 -8.39 -25.05
C LEU A 186 -6.24 -9.30 -26.23
N ARG A 187 -7.23 -9.55 -27.12
CA ARG A 187 -7.01 -10.36 -28.34
C ARG A 187 -6.01 -9.71 -29.29
N LYS A 188 -6.06 -8.40 -29.47
CA LYS A 188 -5.08 -7.66 -30.30
C LYS A 188 -3.69 -7.77 -29.69
N TYR A 189 -3.58 -7.57 -28.38
CA TYR A 189 -2.33 -7.64 -27.62
C TYR A 189 -1.71 -9.04 -27.71
N ALA A 190 -2.51 -10.10 -27.56
CA ALA A 190 -2.08 -11.50 -27.73
C ALA A 190 -1.49 -11.78 -29.12
N ARG A 191 -2.16 -11.35 -30.20
CA ARG A 191 -1.64 -11.54 -31.56
C ARG A 191 -0.32 -10.82 -31.77
N ASN A 192 -0.21 -9.59 -31.28
CA ASN A 192 1.03 -8.81 -31.38
C ASN A 192 2.17 -9.45 -30.59
N TRP A 193 1.87 -9.97 -29.39
CA TRP A 193 2.84 -10.68 -28.56
C TRP A 193 3.38 -11.91 -29.29
N ILE A 194 2.48 -12.76 -29.80
CA ILE A 194 2.83 -13.97 -30.54
C ILE A 194 3.66 -13.64 -31.79
N ALA A 195 3.34 -12.56 -32.50
CA ALA A 195 4.09 -12.14 -33.68
C ALA A 195 5.50 -11.60 -33.36
N ASN A 196 5.75 -11.15 -32.13
CA ASN A 196 7.01 -10.55 -31.72
C ASN A 196 7.87 -11.48 -30.84
N GLN A 197 7.32 -12.57 -30.31
CA GLN A 197 8.05 -13.47 -29.42
C GLN A 197 9.20 -14.21 -30.11
N THR A 198 9.12 -14.43 -31.43
CA THR A 198 10.17 -15.09 -32.23
C THR A 198 11.17 -14.12 -32.87
N LYS A 199 10.91 -12.80 -32.84
CA LYS A 199 11.78 -11.80 -33.50
C LYS A 199 13.10 -11.56 -32.76
N PHE A 200 13.13 -11.87 -31.46
CA PHE A 200 14.29 -11.64 -30.59
C PHE A 200 14.78 -12.92 -29.93
N GLU A 201 14.33 -14.09 -30.40
CA GLU A 201 15.07 -15.33 -30.12
C GLU A 201 16.39 -15.20 -30.87
N VAL A 202 17.37 -14.69 -30.11
CA VAL A 202 18.75 -14.52 -30.50
C VAL A 202 19.17 -15.77 -31.25
N ILE A 203 19.48 -15.60 -32.55
CA ILE A 203 20.39 -16.46 -33.27
C ILE A 203 21.53 -16.71 -32.28
N LYS A 204 21.60 -17.91 -31.69
CA LYS A 204 22.74 -18.32 -30.90
C LYS A 204 23.90 -18.26 -31.88
N ALA A 205 24.55 -17.11 -31.92
CA ALA A 205 25.65 -16.86 -32.80
C ALA A 205 26.73 -17.84 -32.38
N ASP A 206 26.91 -18.87 -33.21
CA ASP A 206 28.19 -19.53 -33.33
C ASP A 206 29.23 -18.42 -33.46
N THR A 207 29.94 -18.16 -32.36
CA THR A 207 31.33 -17.71 -32.28
C THR A 207 31.89 -16.87 -33.44
N VAL A 208 31.16 -15.89 -33.96
CA VAL A 208 31.77 -14.90 -34.87
C VAL A 208 32.50 -13.88 -33.99
N LYS A 209 33.77 -14.17 -33.69
CA LYS A 209 34.70 -13.18 -33.16
C LYS A 209 34.60 -11.92 -34.04
N PRO A 210 34.34 -10.75 -33.45
CA PRO A 210 34.33 -9.49 -34.19
C PRO A 210 35.64 -9.31 -34.97
N ASN A 211 35.56 -8.88 -36.23
CA ASN A 211 36.74 -8.76 -37.11
C ASN A 211 37.86 -7.86 -36.55
N TYR A 212 37.54 -6.93 -35.64
CA TYR A 212 38.52 -6.06 -35.00
C TYR A 212 39.40 -6.78 -33.95
N LEU A 213 39.05 -8.00 -33.53
CA LEU A 213 39.85 -8.83 -32.61
C LEU A 213 40.76 -9.83 -33.35
N LYS A 214 40.79 -9.85 -34.69
CA LYS A 214 41.59 -10.80 -35.46
C LYS A 214 43.03 -10.35 -35.75
N ASN A 215 43.38 -9.09 -35.48
CA ASN A 215 44.64 -8.50 -35.96
C ASN A 215 45.69 -8.17 -34.88
N PHE A 216 45.58 -8.72 -33.66
CA PHE A 216 46.56 -8.47 -32.58
C PHE A 216 47.31 -9.72 -32.14
N SER A 217 47.79 -10.51 -33.10
CA SER A 217 48.75 -11.58 -32.86
C SER A 217 49.88 -11.48 -33.88
N ALA A 218 50.93 -10.71 -33.55
CA ALA A 218 52.25 -10.79 -34.15
C ALA A 218 53.27 -10.80 -33.01
#